data_AF-A0AAD5LNY4-F1
#
_entry.id   AF-A0AAD5LNY4-F1
#
_cell.length_a   1.000
_cell.length_b   1.000
_cell.length_c   1.000
_cell.angle_alpha   90.00
_cell.angle_beta   90.00
_cell.angle_gamma   90.00
#
_symmetry.space_group_name_H-M   'P 1'
#
loop_
_entity.id
_entity.type
_entity.pdbx_description
1 polymer ?
#
loop_
_entity_poly.entity_id
_entity_poly.type
_entity_poly.pdbx_seq_one_letter_code
_entity_poly.pdbx_strand_id
1 'polypeptide(L)'
;MADDERGGKAETPGQMKQRHKLELRNLQNEIKAFQKKAKKDKLSKKESEEQIRKMEEDMKQRHAEELAALEGEGERDTAALAAVEATDAQPEAPSKPQGPTKAQRRRENKKQKERERQERIEEENKHVVSDRQIETDIILAKLRPLKLDIKDIPSDGHCMYHAVADQMKRHGMQLTAQS
;
A
#
# COMPACT_ATOMS: atom_id res chain seq x y z
N MET A 1 -20.83 -34.32 -36.05
CA MET A 1 -19.64 -33.61 -36.58
C MET A 1 -19.71 -32.22 -35.97
N ALA A 2 -19.32 -31.99 -34.72
CA ALA A 2 -18.03 -32.27 -34.06
C ALA A 2 -16.86 -31.57 -34.78
N ASP A 3 -15.98 -30.94 -33.98
CA ASP A 3 -14.82 -30.07 -34.30
C ASP A 3 -15.22 -28.58 -34.43
N ASP A 4 -14.78 -27.62 -33.60
CA ASP A 4 -13.47 -27.39 -32.95
C ASP A 4 -13.65 -26.38 -31.77
N GLU A 5 -13.68 -26.82 -30.50
CA GLU A 5 -12.59 -26.74 -29.51
C GLU A 5 -11.89 -25.35 -29.36
N ARG A 6 -12.17 -24.71 -28.22
CA ARG A 6 -11.12 -24.15 -27.33
C ARG A 6 -10.31 -22.95 -27.86
N GLY A 7 -10.99 -21.84 -28.15
CA GLY A 7 -10.36 -20.52 -28.26
C GLY A 7 -9.80 -20.04 -26.91
N GLY A 8 -8.55 -20.43 -26.61
CA GLY A 8 -7.77 -19.97 -25.46
C GLY A 8 -7.67 -18.46 -25.47
N LYS A 9 -8.44 -17.80 -24.60
CA LYS A 9 -8.24 -16.38 -24.30
C LYS A 9 -6.91 -16.29 -23.57
N ALA A 10 -5.85 -15.98 -24.31
CA ALA A 10 -4.62 -15.48 -23.71
C ALA A 10 -5.03 -14.39 -22.72
N GLU A 11 -4.72 -14.57 -21.44
CA GLU A 11 -4.94 -13.53 -20.43
C GLU A 11 -4.29 -12.26 -20.95
N THR A 12 -5.05 -11.16 -20.99
CA THR A 12 -4.47 -9.89 -21.40
C THR A 12 -3.34 -9.52 -20.44
N PRO A 13 -2.29 -8.80 -20.89
CA PRO A 13 -1.18 -8.40 -20.02
C PRO A 13 -1.64 -7.68 -18.74
N GLY A 14 -2.75 -6.94 -18.82
CA GLY A 14 -3.38 -6.29 -17.67
C GLY A 14 -4.03 -7.27 -16.69
N GLN A 15 -4.74 -8.30 -17.19
CA GLN A 15 -5.35 -9.35 -16.36
C GLN A 15 -4.29 -10.19 -15.64
N MET A 16 -3.19 -10.52 -16.32
CA MET A 16 -2.08 -11.25 -15.70
C MET A 16 -1.42 -10.42 -14.59
N LYS A 17 -1.11 -9.14 -14.82
CA LYS A 17 -0.56 -8.24 -13.78
C LYS A 17 -1.51 -8.12 -12.57
N GLN A 18 -2.82 -8.11 -12.81
CA GLN A 18 -3.82 -8.10 -11.74
C GLN A 18 -3.84 -9.42 -10.96
N ARG A 19 -3.68 -10.56 -11.65
CA ARG A 19 -3.54 -11.88 -11.04
C ARG A 19 -2.27 -11.96 -10.18
N HIS A 20 -1.12 -11.53 -10.70
CA HIS A 20 0.14 -11.46 -9.96
C HIS A 20 0.02 -10.61 -8.69
N LYS A 21 -0.68 -9.47 -8.76
CA LYS A 21 -0.96 -8.63 -7.59
C LYS A 21 -1.81 -9.36 -6.54
N LEU A 22 -2.78 -10.15 -6.96
CA LEU A 22 -3.63 -10.95 -6.07
C LEU A 22 -2.85 -12.10 -5.45
N GLU A 23 -2.04 -12.80 -6.24
CA GLU A 23 -1.17 -13.89 -5.80
C GLU A 23 -0.11 -13.41 -4.80
N LEU A 24 0.50 -12.23 -5.02
CA LEU A 24 1.42 -11.62 -4.06
C LEU A 24 0.73 -11.32 -2.72
N ARG A 25 -0.54 -10.86 -2.75
CA ARG A 25 -1.32 -10.61 -1.53
C ARG A 25 -1.66 -11.92 -0.82
N ASN A 26 -2.02 -12.96 -1.57
CA ASN A 26 -2.31 -14.28 -1.01
C ASN A 26 -1.05 -14.91 -0.39
N LEU A 27 0.08 -14.83 -1.08
CA LEU A 27 1.39 -15.28 -0.58
C LEU A 27 1.76 -14.59 0.74
N GLN A 28 1.53 -13.28 0.86
CA GLN A 28 1.76 -12.56 2.13
C GLN A 28 0.86 -13.06 3.27
N ASN A 29 -0.38 -13.44 2.97
CA ASN A 29 -1.29 -14.03 3.96
C ASN A 29 -0.83 -15.45 4.35
N GLU A 30 -0.37 -16.24 3.40
CA GLU A 30 0.21 -17.56 3.63
C GLU A 30 1.49 -17.50 4.45
N ILE A 31 2.40 -16.57 4.15
CA ILE A 31 3.62 -16.32 4.94
C ILE A 31 3.26 -15.98 6.39
N LYS A 32 2.27 -15.11 6.62
CA LYS A 32 1.83 -14.78 7.99
C LYS A 32 1.23 -15.98 8.70
N ALA A 33 0.43 -16.80 8.02
CA ALA A 33 -0.14 -18.02 8.58
C ALA A 33 0.96 -19.06 8.89
N PHE A 34 1.93 -19.21 7.98
CA PHE A 34 3.09 -20.08 8.12
C PHE A 34 3.99 -19.65 9.27
N GLN A 35 4.29 -18.36 9.42
CA GLN A 35 5.04 -17.82 10.56
C GLN A 35 4.34 -18.10 11.90
N LYS A 36 3.00 -18.03 11.96
CA LYS A 36 2.24 -18.39 13.16
C LYS A 36 2.34 -19.89 13.48
N LYS A 37 2.24 -20.75 12.46
CA LYS A 37 2.41 -22.21 12.61
C LYS A 37 3.83 -22.57 13.03
N ALA A 38 4.86 -22.02 12.38
CA ALA A 38 6.26 -22.25 12.71
C ALA A 38 6.60 -21.85 14.16
N LYS A 39 6.01 -20.77 14.67
CA LYS A 39 6.11 -20.38 16.08
C LYS A 39 5.44 -21.39 17.03
N LYS A 40 4.29 -21.94 16.65
CA LYS A 40 3.56 -22.96 17.43
C LYS A 40 4.33 -24.29 17.47
N ASP A 41 4.93 -24.67 16.35
CA ASP A 41 5.64 -25.94 16.15
C ASP A 41 7.12 -25.85 16.57
N LYS A 42 7.57 -24.71 17.13
CA LYS A 42 8.95 -24.43 17.57
C LYS A 42 10.01 -24.70 16.51
N LEU A 43 9.69 -24.50 15.22
CA LEU A 43 10.68 -24.58 14.15
C LEU A 43 11.78 -23.54 14.38
N SER A 44 13.00 -23.88 13.94
CA SER A 44 14.12 -22.94 14.03
C SER A 44 13.79 -21.69 13.23
N LYS A 45 14.16 -20.52 13.77
CA LYS A 45 14.01 -19.24 13.08
C LYS A 45 14.65 -19.27 11.69
N LYS A 46 15.77 -19.98 11.54
CA LYS A 46 16.48 -20.14 10.26
C LYS A 46 15.67 -20.97 9.25
N GLU A 47 15.09 -22.09 9.68
CA GLU A 47 14.32 -22.98 8.81
C GLU A 47 13.01 -22.31 8.35
N SER A 48 12.35 -21.58 9.25
CA SER A 48 11.14 -20.83 8.90
C SER A 48 11.42 -19.65 7.96
N GLU A 49 12.53 -18.94 8.15
CA GLU A 49 12.97 -17.88 7.23
C GLU A 49 13.39 -18.43 5.86
N GLU A 50 14.06 -19.57 5.81
CA GLU A 50 14.46 -20.23 4.56
C GLU A 50 13.26 -20.74 3.76
N GLN A 51 12.25 -21.33 4.44
CA GLN A 51 11.01 -21.73 3.77
C GLN A 51 10.22 -20.53 3.24
N ILE A 52 10.17 -19.42 3.98
CA ILE A 52 9.54 -18.18 3.49
C ILE A 52 10.27 -17.65 2.25
N ARG A 53 11.60 -17.59 2.31
CA ARG A 53 12.42 -17.14 1.19
C ARG A 53 12.21 -18.00 -0.06
N LYS A 54 12.13 -19.32 0.11
CA LYS A 54 11.85 -20.24 -0.99
C LYS A 54 10.47 -19.99 -1.61
N MET A 55 9.43 -19.82 -0.79
CA MET A 55 8.08 -19.50 -1.30
C MET A 55 8.05 -18.17 -2.07
N GLU A 56 8.81 -17.16 -1.61
CA GLU A 56 8.92 -15.87 -2.30
C GLU A 56 9.70 -15.95 -3.61
N GLU A 57 10.81 -16.69 -3.63
CA GLU A 57 11.64 -16.90 -4.82
C GLU A 57 10.88 -17.70 -5.89
N ASP A 58 10.18 -18.78 -5.52
CA ASP A 58 9.37 -19.59 -6.44
C ASP A 58 8.22 -18.77 -7.08
N MET A 59 7.55 -17.91 -6.30
CA MET A 59 6.47 -17.05 -6.82
C MET A 59 7.00 -15.97 -7.75
N LYS A 60 8.14 -15.35 -7.39
CA LYS A 60 8.79 -14.34 -8.23
C LYS A 60 9.31 -14.94 -9.54
N GLN A 61 9.87 -16.14 -9.48
CA GLN A 61 10.38 -16.82 -10.66
C GLN A 61 9.23 -17.15 -11.63
N ARG A 62 8.11 -17.70 -11.14
CA ARG A 62 6.92 -17.93 -11.96
C ARG A 62 6.38 -16.66 -12.60
N HIS A 63 6.25 -15.57 -11.84
CA HIS A 63 5.79 -14.29 -12.39
C HIS A 63 6.74 -13.74 -13.45
N ALA A 64 8.06 -13.91 -13.28
CA ALA A 64 9.05 -13.49 -14.26
C ALA A 64 9.01 -14.33 -15.54
N GLU A 65 8.84 -15.64 -15.42
CA GLU A 65 8.68 -16.55 -16.56
C GLU A 65 7.38 -16.26 -17.33
N GLU A 66 6.27 -15.99 -16.62
CA GLU A 66 4.99 -15.62 -17.22
C GLU A 66 5.05 -14.25 -17.94
N LEU A 67 5.77 -13.27 -17.38
CA LEU A 67 5.99 -11.98 -18.05
C LEU A 67 6.90 -12.11 -19.27
N ALA A 68 7.97 -12.90 -19.18
CA ALA A 68 8.89 -13.15 -20.29
C ALA A 68 8.20 -13.91 -21.45
N ALA A 69 7.30 -14.84 -21.13
CA ALA A 69 6.50 -15.55 -22.13
C ALA A 69 5.55 -14.62 -22.89
N LEU A 70 5.01 -13.59 -22.23
CA LEU A 70 4.13 -12.59 -22.84
C LEU A 70 4.88 -11.51 -23.65
N GLU A 71 6.09 -11.13 -23.21
CA GLU A 71 6.97 -10.25 -23.99
C GLU A 71 7.40 -10.91 -25.32
N GLY A 72 7.36 -12.24 -25.40
CA GLY A 72 7.62 -12.99 -26.63
C GLY A 72 6.48 -13.00 -27.67
N GLU A 73 5.24 -12.67 -27.30
CA GLU A 73 4.06 -12.73 -28.20
C GLU A 73 3.39 -11.38 -28.45
N GLY A 74 3.81 -10.30 -27.80
CA GLY A 74 3.12 -9.01 -27.79
C GLY A 74 3.98 -7.81 -28.21
N GLU A 75 4.61 -7.86 -29.38
CA GLU A 75 5.21 -6.64 -29.94
C GLU A 75 4.10 -5.75 -30.52
N ARG A 76 3.95 -4.54 -29.92
CA ARG A 76 3.06 -3.41 -30.27
C ARG A 76 1.73 -3.34 -29.50
N ASP A 77 1.78 -2.77 -28.29
CA ASP A 77 1.22 -1.43 -28.10
C ASP A 77 1.65 -0.76 -26.78
N THR A 78 2.37 0.36 -26.96
CA THR A 78 2.48 1.52 -26.06
C THR A 78 3.26 1.39 -24.74
N ALA A 79 4.56 1.66 -24.90
CA ALA A 79 5.32 2.68 -24.15
C ALA A 79 5.16 2.72 -22.62
N ALA A 80 6.12 2.12 -21.92
CA ALA A 80 7.02 2.89 -21.06
C ALA A 80 8.16 2.02 -20.53
N LEU A 81 9.37 2.35 -21.00
CA LEU A 81 10.65 2.19 -20.30
C LEU A 81 11.21 0.78 -20.23
N ALA A 82 12.01 0.40 -21.23
CA ALA A 82 13.46 0.50 -21.14
C ALA A 82 14.14 -0.49 -22.10
N ALA A 83 14.52 -0.01 -23.28
CA ALA A 83 15.58 -0.62 -24.07
C ALA A 83 16.18 0.44 -24.98
N VAL A 84 17.40 0.85 -24.68
CA VAL A 84 18.58 0.96 -25.57
C VAL A 84 19.67 1.66 -24.74
N GLU A 85 20.92 1.22 -24.67
CA GLU A 85 21.64 0.30 -25.54
C GLU A 85 22.87 -0.22 -24.80
N ALA A 86 23.19 -1.48 -25.05
CA ALA A 86 24.53 -2.00 -24.88
C ALA A 86 25.38 -1.52 -26.06
N THR A 87 26.60 -1.06 -25.79
CA THR A 87 27.68 -1.11 -26.78
C THR A 87 28.90 -1.72 -26.12
N ASP A 88 29.18 -2.95 -26.55
CA ASP A 88 30.43 -3.66 -26.38
C ASP A 88 31.52 -3.00 -27.24
N ALA A 89 32.68 -2.73 -26.63
CA ALA A 89 33.97 -2.53 -27.29
C ALA A 89 35.08 -2.65 -26.24
N GLN A 90 35.83 -3.75 -26.26
CA GLN A 90 37.14 -3.86 -25.62
C GLN A 90 38.21 -3.09 -26.43
N PRO A 91 39.46 -3.00 -25.96
CA PRO A 91 39.95 -2.51 -24.66
C PRO A 91 40.86 -1.29 -24.90
N GLU A 92 41.06 -0.39 -23.93
CA GLU A 92 42.34 0.34 -23.68
C GLU A 92 42.18 1.15 -22.37
N ALA A 93 43.13 0.98 -21.46
CA ALA A 93 43.31 1.84 -20.28
C ALA A 93 44.16 3.07 -20.68
N PRO A 94 44.29 4.16 -19.88
CA PRO A 94 43.78 4.40 -18.52
C PRO A 94 43.18 5.81 -18.28
N SER A 95 42.20 5.93 -17.37
CA SER A 95 42.09 6.97 -16.31
C SER A 95 40.64 7.06 -15.81
N LYS A 96 40.38 6.50 -14.62
CA LYS A 96 39.05 6.50 -13.99
C LYS A 96 38.84 7.78 -13.16
N PRO A 97 37.79 8.58 -13.40
CA PRO A 97 37.09 9.23 -12.30
C PRO A 97 36.23 8.17 -11.61
N GLN A 98 36.40 8.01 -10.30
CA GLN A 98 35.67 7.02 -9.51
C GLN A 98 34.18 7.41 -9.46
N GLY A 99 33.35 6.72 -10.25
CA GLY A 99 31.90 6.78 -10.13
C GLY A 99 31.42 6.28 -8.76
N PRO A 100 30.21 6.68 -8.33
CA PRO A 100 29.69 6.37 -7.01
C PRO A 100 29.68 4.86 -6.76
N THR A 101 30.18 4.49 -5.59
CA THR A 101 30.36 3.09 -5.17
C THR A 101 29.04 2.32 -5.19
N LYS A 102 29.08 1.00 -5.39
CA LYS A 102 27.90 0.12 -5.33
C LYS A 102 27.08 0.31 -4.04
N ALA A 103 27.71 0.72 -2.94
CA ALA A 103 27.05 1.03 -1.68
C ALA A 103 26.23 2.34 -1.73
N GLN A 104 26.72 3.39 -2.42
CA GLN A 104 25.98 4.64 -2.62
C GLN A 104 24.74 4.43 -3.49
N ARG A 105 24.86 3.71 -4.62
CA ARG A 105 23.70 3.35 -5.46
C ARG A 105 22.64 2.53 -4.71
N ARG A 106 23.05 1.62 -3.81
CA ARG A 106 22.10 0.88 -2.96
C ARG A 106 21.37 1.78 -1.95
N ARG A 107 22.04 2.78 -1.38
CA ARG A 107 21.42 3.75 -0.44
C ARG A 107 20.46 4.70 -1.17
N GLU A 108 20.84 5.20 -2.34
CA GLU A 108 20.00 6.07 -3.16
C GLU A 108 18.75 5.35 -3.65
N ASN A 109 18.88 4.12 -4.18
CA ASN A 109 17.73 3.32 -4.59
C ASN A 109 16.77 3.01 -3.41
N LYS A 110 17.29 2.81 -2.20
CA LYS A 110 16.46 2.62 -1.00
C LYS A 110 15.70 3.91 -0.65
N LYS A 111 16.40 5.05 -0.66
CA LYS A 111 15.80 6.36 -0.38
C LYS A 111 14.73 6.73 -1.40
N GLN A 112 14.97 6.44 -2.67
CA GLN A 112 14.01 6.71 -3.75
C GLN A 112 12.75 5.84 -3.62
N LYS A 113 12.90 4.56 -3.31
CA LYS A 113 11.75 3.67 -3.05
C LYS A 113 10.95 4.07 -1.80
N GLU A 114 11.61 4.52 -0.74
CA GLU A 114 10.93 5.04 0.46
C GLU A 114 10.15 6.31 0.16
N ARG A 115 10.73 7.22 -0.64
CA ARG A 115 10.06 8.44 -1.08
C ARG A 115 8.84 8.15 -1.95
N GLU A 116 8.98 7.30 -2.96
CA GLU A 116 7.88 6.91 -3.85
C GLU A 116 6.75 6.20 -3.08
N ARG A 117 7.11 5.34 -2.10
CA ARG A 117 6.13 4.72 -1.21
C ARG A 117 5.40 5.75 -0.35
N GLN A 118 6.12 6.72 0.19
CA GLN A 118 5.56 7.76 1.04
C GLN A 118 4.64 8.68 0.22
N GLU A 119 5.04 9.08 -0.98
CA GLU A 119 4.24 9.87 -1.92
C GLU A 119 2.94 9.14 -2.28
N ARG A 120 2.99 7.82 -2.55
CA ARG A 120 1.77 7.02 -2.80
C ARG A 120 0.84 6.97 -1.59
N ILE A 121 1.38 6.81 -0.39
CA ILE A 121 0.57 6.80 0.85
C ILE A 121 -0.07 8.18 1.08
N GLU A 122 0.67 9.26 0.83
CA GLU A 122 0.17 10.63 0.96
C GLU A 122 -0.92 10.96 -0.07
N GLU A 123 -0.77 10.49 -1.31
CA GLU A 123 -1.82 10.60 -2.33
C GLU A 123 -3.08 9.82 -1.95
N GLU A 124 -2.93 8.56 -1.51
CA GLU A 124 -4.07 7.76 -1.03
C GLU A 124 -4.78 8.46 0.15
N ASN A 125 -4.02 8.99 1.12
CA ASN A 125 -4.58 9.71 2.28
C ASN A 125 -5.30 11.02 1.91
N LYS A 126 -4.87 11.73 0.86
CA LYS A 126 -5.57 12.95 0.39
C LYS A 126 -6.98 12.63 -0.13
N HIS A 127 -7.20 11.41 -0.61
CA HIS A 127 -8.48 10.98 -1.15
C HIS A 127 -9.37 10.25 -0.12
N VAL A 128 -8.86 9.97 1.09
CA VAL A 128 -9.67 9.43 2.17
C VAL A 128 -10.52 10.55 2.77
N VAL A 129 -11.83 10.51 2.50
CA VAL A 129 -12.79 11.37 3.18
C VAL A 129 -13.14 10.74 4.52
N SER A 130 -13.10 11.52 5.60
CA SER A 130 -13.48 11.03 6.92
C SER A 130 -15.00 11.02 7.07
N ASP A 131 -15.59 9.86 7.39
CA ASP A 131 -17.04 9.74 7.67
C ASP A 131 -17.50 10.74 8.75
N ARG A 132 -16.67 10.95 9.78
CA ARG A 132 -16.92 11.95 10.84
C ARG A 132 -17.09 13.35 10.25
N GLN A 133 -16.28 13.74 9.26
CA GLN A 133 -16.39 15.07 8.63
C GLN A 133 -17.69 15.19 7.84
N ILE A 134 -18.05 14.16 7.07
CA ILE A 134 -19.32 14.11 6.33
C ILE A 134 -20.50 14.27 7.30
N GLU A 135 -20.52 13.48 8.38
CA GLU A 135 -21.58 13.56 9.40
C GLU A 135 -21.63 14.95 10.06
N THR A 136 -20.47 15.51 10.40
CA THR A 136 -20.37 16.84 11.02
C THR A 136 -20.90 17.92 10.07
N ASP A 137 -20.56 17.86 8.79
CA ASP A 137 -21.03 18.81 7.78
C ASP A 137 -22.54 18.74 7.58
N ILE A 138 -23.11 17.53 7.58
CA ILE A 138 -24.57 17.32 7.51
C ILE A 138 -25.26 17.92 8.74
N ILE A 139 -24.71 17.70 9.94
CA ILE A 139 -25.28 18.27 11.17
C ILE A 139 -25.17 19.79 11.14
N LEU A 140 -24.01 20.35 10.79
CA LEU A 140 -23.82 21.80 10.67
C LEU A 140 -24.77 22.44 9.66
N ALA A 141 -25.01 21.80 8.51
CA ALA A 141 -25.96 22.27 7.52
C ALA A 141 -27.39 22.41 8.11
N LYS A 142 -27.80 21.50 8.99
CA LYS A 142 -29.09 21.56 9.69
C LYS A 142 -29.12 22.60 10.83
N LEU A 143 -27.98 22.86 11.48
CA LEU A 143 -27.89 23.81 12.60
C LEU A 143 -27.77 25.28 12.16
N ARG A 144 -27.14 25.57 11.02
CA ARG A 144 -27.01 26.92 10.45
C ARG A 144 -28.31 27.74 10.42
N PRO A 145 -29.46 27.23 9.92
CA PRO A 145 -30.71 27.99 9.91
C PRO A 145 -31.24 28.31 11.33
N LEU A 146 -30.87 27.50 12.32
CA LEU A 146 -31.24 27.71 13.72
C LEU A 146 -30.27 28.66 14.46
N LYS A 147 -29.23 29.16 13.78
CA LYS A 147 -28.15 29.95 14.38
C LYS A 147 -27.44 29.22 15.53
N LEU A 148 -27.33 27.90 15.40
CA LEU A 148 -26.62 27.03 16.34
C LEU A 148 -25.31 26.53 15.72
N ASP A 149 -24.34 26.21 16.56
CA ASP A 149 -23.03 25.70 16.16
C ASP A 149 -22.58 24.57 17.09
N ILE A 150 -21.70 23.70 16.61
CA ILE A 150 -21.18 22.54 17.33
C ILE A 150 -19.92 22.95 18.10
N LYS A 151 -19.85 22.58 19.39
CA LYS A 151 -18.62 22.65 20.17
C LYS A 151 -18.16 21.24 20.52
N ASP A 152 -16.91 20.93 20.22
CA ASP A 152 -16.31 19.67 20.63
C ASP A 152 -16.15 19.61 22.16
N ILE A 153 -16.61 18.49 22.73
CA ILE A 153 -16.47 18.11 24.13
C ILE A 153 -15.58 16.86 24.19
N PRO A 154 -14.68 16.73 25.19
CA PRO A 154 -13.85 15.55 25.34
C PRO A 154 -14.66 14.25 25.31
N SER A 155 -14.17 13.25 24.57
CA SER A 155 -14.83 11.94 24.42
C SER A 155 -14.53 11.00 25.60
N ASP A 156 -14.92 11.41 26.81
CA ASP A 156 -14.81 10.60 28.03
C ASP A 156 -16.18 10.12 28.53
N GLY A 157 -16.20 9.35 29.63
CA GLY A 157 -17.43 8.83 30.25
C GLY A 157 -18.31 9.89 30.93
N HIS A 158 -17.85 11.14 31.04
CA HIS A 158 -18.56 12.26 31.64
C HIS A 158 -18.94 13.33 30.61
N CYS A 159 -18.79 13.05 29.30
CA CYS A 159 -18.99 13.98 28.21
C CYS A 159 -20.36 14.67 28.25
N MET A 160 -21.41 13.95 28.66
CA MET A 160 -22.75 14.51 28.86
C MET A 160 -22.76 15.63 29.91
N TYR A 161 -22.12 15.42 31.07
CA TYR A 161 -22.03 16.43 32.13
C TYR A 161 -21.17 17.62 31.70
N HIS A 162 -20.08 17.37 30.96
CA HIS A 162 -19.23 18.42 30.40
C HIS A 162 -20.00 19.30 29.39
N ALA A 163 -20.82 18.70 28.53
CA ALA A 163 -21.67 19.42 27.59
C ALA A 163 -22.69 20.31 28.31
N VAL A 164 -23.39 19.76 29.32
CA VAL A 164 -24.38 20.50 30.12
C VAL A 164 -23.73 21.66 30.88
N ALA A 165 -22.59 21.43 31.53
CA ALA A 165 -21.87 22.47 32.26
C ALA A 165 -21.41 23.62 31.34
N ASP A 166 -20.98 23.32 30.12
CA ASP A 166 -20.65 24.35 29.12
C ASP A 166 -21.86 25.19 28.73
N GLN A 167 -23.02 24.56 28.49
CA GLN A 167 -24.26 25.27 28.18
C GLN A 167 -24.71 26.16 29.34
N MET A 168 -24.66 25.65 30.57
CA MET A 168 -25.01 26.45 31.76
C MET A 168 -24.13 27.69 31.87
N LYS A 169 -22.82 27.55 31.68
CA LYS A 169 -21.87 28.66 31.72
C LYS A 169 -22.15 29.69 30.63
N ARG A 170 -22.48 29.27 29.40
CA ARG A 170 -22.83 30.17 28.27
C ARG A 170 -24.10 30.97 28.54
N HIS A 171 -25.08 30.37 29.20
CA HIS A 171 -26.34 31.01 29.57
C HIS A 171 -26.29 31.77 30.90
N GLY A 172 -25.11 31.87 31.54
CA GLY A 172 -24.95 32.58 32.81
C GLY A 172 -25.62 31.88 34.00
N MET A 173 -25.93 30.59 33.87
CA MET A 173 -26.49 29.77 34.94
C MET A 173 -25.35 29.24 35.82
N GLN A 174 -25.39 29.57 37.11
CA GLN A 174 -24.38 29.10 38.06
C GLN A 174 -24.65 27.62 38.42
N LEU A 175 -23.61 26.79 38.38
CA LEU A 175 -23.65 25.46 38.99
C LEU A 175 -23.53 25.62 40.51
N THR A 176 -24.66 25.64 41.22
CA THR A 176 -24.66 25.53 42.67
C THR A 176 -24.43 24.06 43.04
N ALA A 177 -23.25 23.74 43.56
CA ALA A 177 -23.05 22.45 44.20
C ALA A 177 -23.97 22.38 45.43
N GLN A 178 -24.87 21.40 45.46
CA GLN A 178 -25.57 21.08 46.71
C GLN A 178 -24.56 20.46 47.65
N SER A 179 -24.25 21.18 48.72
CA SER A 179 -23.44 20.75 49.87
C SER A 179 -24.18 19.74 50.73
#